data_AF-A0A1B6MFP3-F1
#
_entry.id   AF-A0A1B6MFP3-F1
#
_cell.length_a   1.000
_cell.length_b   1.000
_cell.length_c   1.000
_cell.angle_alpha   90.00
_cell.angle_beta   90.00
_cell.angle_gamma   90.00
#
_symmetry.space_group_name_H-M   'P 1'
#
loop_
_entity.id
_entity.type
_entity.pdbx_description
1 polymer ?
#
loop_
_entity_poly.entity_id
_entity_poly.type
_entity_poly.pdbx_seq_one_letter_code
_entity_poly.pdbx_strand_id
1 'polypeptide(L)'
;ITTEESFEVWKGTEDISEGFIPWTIIPLPPGFTKNKQHVIGQTIFLDVEMEGKLDHLVPVCYDLSCKNSSILVYRYSNKTWHNLQVNFLEEGTSNLWKFAYNSHFSQISERYTETITLRAGDFNMDGYPDLLVTLVHDVRGTDIKSFLLENVPCKTTCSEFSRTFEVRWNTLSPYNNNTVLGVFYDFLQDGVLDIIFVHNKPTYNVSAYRNTNNYDANFVKVMVVTGLNNTDHPLAVGPLTKSAGVYGTNLPGPKVFYVTTNQEGDPTSAVATQMPQSAHFTLNLPYTIFGLGRTPNFIDSLTVQVYGKDRQWTQLIPNSQMVVIPWPIEESYKWKVQLFVTPSKLIFQSVLALLATCVVISLIIAGLYWKERKEDHLERLQDAHKFHFDAM
;
A
#
# COMPACT_ATOMS: atom_id res chain seq x y z
N ILE A 1 -4.39 -10.86 -21.01
CA ILE A 1 -5.28 -12.00 -21.35
C ILE A 1 -4.47 -13.27 -21.22
N THR A 2 -4.97 -14.29 -20.53
CA THR A 2 -4.32 -15.62 -20.46
C THR A 2 -4.91 -16.50 -21.56
N THR A 3 -4.08 -16.97 -22.48
CA THR A 3 -4.46 -17.91 -23.55
C THR A 3 -3.94 -19.32 -23.23
N GLU A 4 -4.28 -20.30 -24.07
CA GLU A 4 -3.79 -21.68 -23.89
C GLU A 4 -2.27 -21.83 -24.07
N GLU A 5 -1.61 -20.84 -24.69
CA GLU A 5 -0.20 -20.92 -25.09
C GLU A 5 0.65 -19.75 -24.57
N SER A 6 0.03 -18.66 -24.11
CA SER A 6 0.75 -17.46 -23.67
C SER A 6 -0.10 -16.52 -22.82
N PHE A 7 0.52 -15.47 -22.29
CA PHE A 7 -0.18 -14.28 -21.81
C PHE A 7 -0.02 -13.15 -22.81
N GLU A 8 -1.13 -12.59 -23.27
CA GLU A 8 -1.14 -11.41 -24.12
C GLU A 8 -1.31 -10.15 -23.28
N VAL A 9 -0.44 -9.18 -23.46
CA VAL A 9 -0.55 -7.87 -22.84
C VAL A 9 -0.96 -6.86 -23.91
N TRP A 10 -2.05 -6.16 -23.62
CA TRP A 10 -2.67 -5.18 -24.52
C TRP A 10 -2.60 -3.80 -23.86
N LYS A 11 -2.36 -2.76 -24.66
CA LYS A 11 -2.28 -1.37 -24.20
C LYS A 11 -3.47 -0.58 -24.70
N GLY A 12 -4.05 0.23 -23.83
CA GLY A 12 -5.02 1.24 -24.26
C GLY A 12 -4.30 2.38 -24.97
N THR A 13 -4.95 2.92 -25.99
CA THR A 13 -4.52 4.11 -26.74
C THR A 13 -5.15 5.38 -26.13
N GLU A 14 -4.56 6.55 -26.42
CA GLU A 14 -5.19 7.83 -26.07
C GLU A 14 -6.47 8.04 -26.90
N ASP A 15 -6.47 7.60 -28.16
CA ASP A 15 -7.67 7.56 -28.99
C ASP A 15 -8.51 6.33 -28.65
N ILE A 16 -9.59 6.55 -27.89
CA ILE A 16 -10.53 5.50 -27.46
C ILE A 16 -11.13 4.75 -28.66
N SER A 17 -11.20 5.37 -29.85
CA SER A 17 -11.74 4.72 -31.05
C SER A 17 -10.84 3.60 -31.60
N GLU A 18 -9.53 3.65 -31.32
CA GLU A 18 -8.57 2.60 -31.69
C GLU A 18 -8.61 1.40 -30.73
N GLY A 19 -9.22 1.56 -29.55
CA GLY A 19 -9.38 0.50 -28.57
C GLY A 19 -8.07 0.05 -27.91
N PHE A 20 -7.89 -1.27 -27.77
CA PHE A 20 -6.67 -1.84 -27.20
C PHE A 20 -5.79 -2.42 -28.31
N ILE A 21 -4.52 -2.05 -28.30
CA ILE A 21 -3.51 -2.56 -29.24
C ILE A 21 -2.63 -3.63 -28.58
N PRO A 22 -2.24 -4.70 -29.30
CA PRO A 22 -1.38 -5.73 -28.75
C PRO A 22 0.01 -5.13 -28.47
N TRP A 23 0.51 -5.31 -27.25
CA TRP A 23 1.81 -4.77 -26.84
C TRP A 23 2.91 -5.82 -26.78
N THR A 24 2.69 -6.91 -26.05
CA THR A 24 3.65 -8.00 -25.96
C THR A 24 2.96 -9.32 -25.67
N ILE A 25 3.59 -10.40 -26.12
CA ILE A 25 3.21 -11.77 -25.80
C ILE A 25 4.27 -12.31 -24.85
N ILE A 26 3.82 -12.85 -23.73
CA ILE A 26 4.64 -13.47 -22.69
C ILE A 26 4.40 -14.98 -22.78
N PRO A 27 5.42 -15.81 -23.05
CA PRO A 27 5.21 -17.25 -23.13
C PRO A 27 4.77 -17.81 -21.78
N LEU A 28 4.04 -18.93 -21.77
CA LEU A 28 3.77 -19.66 -20.53
C LEU A 28 5.09 -20.14 -19.88
N PRO A 29 5.09 -20.41 -18.56
CA PRO A 29 6.27 -20.92 -17.89
C PRO A 29 6.79 -22.23 -18.52
N PRO A 30 8.11 -22.50 -18.48
CA PRO A 30 8.66 -23.72 -19.05
C PRO A 30 7.97 -24.97 -18.50
N GLY A 31 7.50 -25.82 -19.41
CA GLY A 31 6.78 -27.05 -19.05
C GLY A 31 5.25 -26.91 -18.98
N PHE A 32 4.70 -25.71 -19.13
CA PHE A 32 3.26 -25.44 -19.22
C PHE A 32 2.87 -25.39 -20.69
N THR A 33 2.08 -26.37 -21.14
CA THR A 33 1.63 -26.50 -22.54
C THR A 33 0.26 -27.15 -22.56
N LYS A 34 -0.60 -26.83 -23.52
CA LYS A 34 -1.99 -27.34 -23.66
C LYS A 34 -2.18 -28.84 -23.38
N ASN A 35 -1.21 -29.69 -23.73
CA ASN A 35 -1.30 -31.15 -23.59
C ASN A 35 -0.81 -31.70 -22.24
N LYS A 36 -0.32 -30.86 -21.33
CA LYS A 36 0.16 -31.27 -20.01
C LYS A 36 -0.87 -30.96 -18.93
N GLN A 37 -0.96 -31.83 -17.94
CA GLN A 37 -1.81 -31.63 -16.77
C GLN A 37 -1.17 -30.63 -15.80
N HIS A 38 -1.61 -29.38 -15.86
CA HIS A 38 -1.11 -28.29 -15.02
C HIS A 38 -2.23 -27.29 -14.75
N VAL A 39 -2.04 -26.40 -13.78
CA VAL A 39 -2.99 -25.33 -13.45
C VAL A 39 -2.26 -24.00 -13.43
N ILE A 40 -2.81 -23.02 -14.14
CA ILE A 40 -2.33 -21.64 -14.12
C ILE A 40 -3.41 -20.84 -13.41
N GLY A 41 -3.04 -20.21 -12.30
CA GLY A 41 -3.94 -19.32 -11.59
C GLY A 41 -3.99 -17.94 -12.22
N GLN A 42 -4.58 -17.03 -11.46
CA GLN A 42 -4.83 -15.68 -11.90
C GLN A 42 -3.56 -14.83 -11.80
N THR A 43 -3.25 -14.12 -12.90
CA THR A 43 -2.14 -13.18 -12.97
C THR A 43 -2.37 -11.98 -12.06
N ILE A 44 -1.32 -11.46 -11.43
CA ILE A 44 -1.30 -10.20 -10.70
C ILE A 44 -0.07 -9.37 -11.10
N PHE A 45 -0.20 -8.03 -11.08
CA PHE A 45 0.89 -7.11 -11.38
C PHE A 45 1.23 -6.28 -10.15
N LEU A 46 2.49 -6.36 -9.68
CA LEU A 46 2.94 -5.76 -8.42
C LEU A 46 4.38 -5.30 -8.53
N ASP A 47 4.75 -4.23 -7.83
CA ASP A 47 6.15 -3.84 -7.67
C ASP A 47 6.75 -4.59 -6.48
N VAL A 48 7.28 -5.79 -6.74
CA VAL A 48 7.69 -6.71 -5.66
C VAL A 48 9.03 -6.31 -5.06
N GLU A 49 9.92 -5.71 -5.86
CA GLU A 49 11.28 -5.32 -5.48
C GLU A 49 11.39 -3.84 -5.06
N MET A 50 10.31 -3.07 -5.15
CA MET A 50 10.33 -1.61 -4.90
C MET A 50 11.33 -0.90 -5.83
N GLU A 51 11.27 -1.26 -7.13
CA GLU A 51 12.09 -0.67 -8.19
C GLU A 51 11.30 0.30 -9.09
N GLY A 52 10.04 0.57 -8.78
CA GLY A 52 9.18 1.41 -9.62
C GLY A 52 8.65 0.69 -10.86
N LYS A 53 8.65 -0.65 -10.86
CA LYS A 53 8.25 -1.49 -12.01
C LYS A 53 7.21 -2.50 -11.57
N LEU A 54 6.17 -2.68 -12.40
CA LEU A 54 5.18 -3.73 -12.16
C LEU A 54 5.71 -5.06 -12.72
N ASP A 55 5.99 -6.00 -11.83
CA ASP A 55 6.30 -7.38 -12.14
C ASP A 55 5.02 -8.18 -12.42
N HIS A 56 5.09 -9.11 -13.37
CA HIS A 56 3.99 -10.04 -13.67
C HIS A 56 4.18 -11.31 -12.85
N LEU A 57 3.30 -11.52 -11.88
CA LEU A 57 3.28 -12.71 -11.03
C LEU A 57 2.14 -13.65 -11.41
N VAL A 58 2.39 -14.95 -11.32
CA VAL A 58 1.37 -15.99 -11.54
C VAL A 58 1.58 -17.15 -10.57
N PRO A 59 0.54 -17.56 -9.81
CA PRO A 59 0.58 -18.81 -9.08
C PRO A 59 0.33 -19.97 -10.04
N VAL A 60 1.11 -21.04 -9.90
CA VAL A 60 1.04 -22.22 -10.78
C VAL A 60 1.05 -23.51 -9.99
N CYS A 61 0.44 -24.53 -10.57
CA CYS A 61 0.56 -25.92 -10.15
C CYS A 61 1.09 -26.76 -11.31
N TYR A 62 2.16 -27.52 -11.05
CA TYR A 62 2.75 -28.45 -12.02
C TYR A 62 1.94 -29.75 -12.15
N ASP A 63 0.96 -29.96 -11.27
CA ASP A 63 0.01 -31.06 -11.27
C ASP A 63 -1.42 -30.57 -10.96
N LEU A 64 -2.43 -31.36 -11.31
CA LEU A 64 -3.85 -30.99 -11.11
C LEU A 64 -4.29 -30.99 -9.64
N SER A 65 -3.56 -31.67 -8.76
CA SER A 65 -3.85 -31.70 -7.33
C SER A 65 -3.14 -30.59 -6.53
N CYS A 66 -2.39 -29.74 -7.23
CA CYS A 66 -1.58 -28.64 -6.70
C CYS A 66 -0.53 -29.02 -5.65
N LYS A 67 -0.12 -30.29 -5.58
CA LYS A 67 0.90 -30.73 -4.61
C LYS A 67 2.26 -30.10 -4.89
N ASN A 68 2.62 -30.00 -6.17
CA ASN A 68 3.77 -29.27 -6.64
C ASN A 68 3.30 -27.93 -7.18
N SER A 69 3.44 -26.88 -6.36
CA SER A 69 2.98 -25.53 -6.66
C SER A 69 4.07 -24.50 -6.40
N SER A 70 3.98 -23.37 -7.09
CA SER A 70 4.95 -22.28 -6.99
C SER A 70 4.31 -20.95 -7.38
N ILE A 71 4.95 -19.85 -7.01
CA ILE A 71 4.64 -18.52 -7.54
C ILE A 71 5.80 -18.12 -8.44
N LEU A 72 5.48 -17.80 -9.69
CA LEU A 72 6.47 -17.40 -10.67
C LEU A 72 6.34 -15.91 -10.97
N VAL A 73 7.48 -15.27 -11.20
CA VAL A 73 7.57 -13.88 -11.66
C VAL A 73 8.22 -13.84 -13.04
N TYR A 74 7.63 -13.08 -13.97
CA TYR A 74 8.20 -12.91 -15.30
C TYR A 74 9.16 -11.73 -15.33
N ARG A 75 10.40 -11.98 -15.75
CA ARG A 75 11.43 -10.97 -15.90
C ARG A 75 11.46 -10.46 -17.34
N TYR A 76 11.02 -9.22 -17.52
CA TYR A 76 10.99 -8.60 -18.85
C TYR A 76 12.39 -8.35 -19.45
N SER A 77 13.43 -8.23 -18.61
CA SER A 77 14.81 -7.95 -19.03
C SER A 77 15.46 -9.09 -19.82
N ASN A 78 15.34 -10.32 -19.33
CA ASN A 78 15.90 -11.54 -19.93
C ASN A 78 14.83 -12.46 -20.54
N LYS A 79 13.54 -12.10 -20.44
CA LYS A 79 12.38 -12.86 -20.95
C LYS A 79 12.26 -14.25 -20.35
N THR A 80 12.58 -14.41 -19.07
CA THR A 80 12.50 -15.69 -18.37
C THR A 80 11.50 -15.65 -17.21
N TRP A 81 10.97 -16.82 -16.89
CA TRP A 81 10.23 -17.04 -15.65
C TRP A 81 11.18 -17.39 -14.53
N HIS A 82 11.09 -16.68 -13.42
CA HIS A 82 11.83 -16.95 -12.21
C HIS A 82 10.88 -17.51 -11.14
N ASN A 83 11.28 -18.58 -10.46
CA ASN A 83 10.50 -19.15 -9.36
C ASN A 83 10.86 -18.44 -8.07
N LEU A 84 9.88 -17.87 -7.37
CA LEU A 84 10.10 -17.20 -6.10
C LEU A 84 10.47 -18.17 -4.97
N GLN A 85 10.37 -19.49 -5.18
CA GLN A 85 10.76 -20.54 -4.23
C GLN A 85 10.03 -20.44 -2.88
N VAL A 86 8.75 -20.07 -2.91
CA VAL A 86 7.90 -19.99 -1.70
C VAL A 86 7.76 -21.37 -1.08
N ASN A 87 8.10 -21.50 0.20
CA ASN A 87 8.00 -22.75 0.93
C ASN A 87 6.62 -22.93 1.56
N PHE A 88 5.83 -23.88 1.05
CA PHE A 88 4.52 -24.24 1.60
C PHE A 88 4.55 -25.40 2.61
N LEU A 89 5.73 -25.88 2.99
CA LEU A 89 5.90 -26.78 4.13
C LEU A 89 5.97 -25.95 5.41
N GLU A 90 5.04 -26.20 6.33
CA GLU A 90 4.97 -25.49 7.60
C GLU A 90 6.20 -25.80 8.47
N GLU A 91 6.92 -24.75 8.88
CA GLU A 91 8.21 -24.86 9.56
C GLU A 91 8.11 -25.68 10.85
N GLY A 92 9.05 -26.60 11.05
CA GLY A 92 9.08 -27.48 12.22
C GLY A 92 8.01 -28.58 12.21
N THR A 93 7.25 -28.74 11.13
CA THR A 93 6.23 -29.79 10.97
C THR A 93 6.41 -30.58 9.67
N SER A 94 5.60 -31.62 9.49
CA SER A 94 5.44 -32.32 8.21
C SER A 94 4.15 -31.89 7.47
N ASN A 95 3.56 -30.74 7.83
CA ASN A 95 2.31 -30.28 7.23
C ASN A 95 2.61 -29.55 5.93
N LEU A 96 2.29 -30.19 4.81
CA LEU A 96 2.33 -29.56 3.50
C LEU A 96 1.01 -28.86 3.21
N TRP A 97 1.09 -27.59 2.84
CA TRP A 97 -0.01 -26.79 2.33
C TRP A 97 0.12 -26.63 0.82
N LYS A 98 -1.00 -26.45 0.14
CA LYS A 98 -1.08 -26.25 -1.31
C LYS A 98 -2.16 -25.27 -1.68
N PHE A 99 -2.11 -24.69 -2.87
CA PHE A 99 -3.16 -23.79 -3.33
C PHE A 99 -4.53 -24.47 -3.31
N ALA A 100 -5.52 -23.77 -2.75
CA ALA A 100 -6.90 -24.21 -2.84
C ALA A 100 -7.40 -24.01 -4.27
N TYR A 101 -7.60 -25.11 -4.99
CA TYR A 101 -8.10 -25.12 -6.35
C TYR A 101 -9.17 -26.19 -6.48
N ASN A 102 -10.36 -25.80 -6.92
CA ASN A 102 -11.45 -26.72 -7.21
C ASN A 102 -11.12 -27.50 -8.48
N SER A 103 -10.79 -28.76 -8.29
CA SER A 103 -10.57 -29.71 -9.38
C SER A 103 -11.20 -31.03 -8.99
N HIS A 104 -11.52 -31.85 -10.00
CA HIS A 104 -11.94 -33.23 -9.78
C HIS A 104 -10.91 -34.04 -8.95
N PHE A 105 -9.64 -33.61 -8.92
CA PHE A 105 -8.55 -34.31 -8.25
C PHE A 105 -8.29 -33.80 -6.82
N SER A 106 -8.81 -32.65 -6.42
CA SER A 106 -8.47 -31.98 -5.15
C SER A 106 -9.50 -32.15 -4.05
N GLN A 107 -10.68 -32.76 -4.30
CA GLN A 107 -11.81 -32.89 -3.37
C GLN A 107 -12.33 -31.54 -2.79
N ILE A 108 -11.85 -30.41 -3.31
CA ILE A 108 -12.26 -29.07 -2.89
C ILE A 108 -13.42 -28.66 -3.77
N SER A 109 -14.59 -28.41 -3.19
CA SER A 109 -15.78 -27.92 -3.89
C SER A 109 -16.31 -26.65 -3.22
N GLU A 110 -15.42 -25.69 -3.02
CA GLU A 110 -15.76 -24.43 -2.34
C GLU A 110 -15.91 -23.27 -3.30
N ARG A 111 -16.86 -22.38 -3.03
CA ARG A 111 -16.93 -21.09 -3.72
C ARG A 111 -15.62 -20.33 -3.52
N TYR A 112 -15.23 -19.54 -4.51
CA TYR A 112 -14.00 -18.74 -4.52
C TYR A 112 -12.70 -19.55 -4.69
N THR A 113 -12.80 -20.85 -4.92
CA THR A 113 -11.65 -21.73 -5.22
C THR A 113 -11.60 -22.20 -6.68
N GLU A 114 -12.43 -21.62 -7.56
CA GLU A 114 -12.50 -21.97 -8.98
C GLU A 114 -11.21 -21.58 -9.74
N THR A 115 -10.46 -20.62 -9.22
CA THR A 115 -9.15 -20.21 -9.72
C THR A 115 -8.23 -19.82 -8.57
N ILE A 116 -6.94 -20.12 -8.71
CA ILE A 116 -5.94 -19.76 -7.71
C ILE A 116 -5.71 -18.27 -7.81
N THR A 117 -6.03 -17.54 -6.74
CA THR A 117 -5.99 -16.07 -6.72
C THR A 117 -5.04 -15.59 -5.63
N LEU A 118 -4.11 -14.73 -6.01
CA LEU A 118 -3.27 -13.96 -5.09
C LEU A 118 -3.88 -12.57 -4.91
N ARG A 119 -3.87 -12.04 -3.68
CA ARG A 119 -4.38 -10.69 -3.39
C ARG A 119 -3.31 -9.88 -2.71
N ALA A 120 -2.99 -8.73 -3.27
CA ALA A 120 -1.87 -7.94 -2.80
C ALA A 120 -2.29 -6.79 -1.89
N GLY A 121 -1.40 -6.45 -0.98
CA GLY A 121 -1.52 -5.32 -0.08
C GLY A 121 -0.28 -5.28 0.82
N ASP A 122 0.16 -4.08 1.19
CA ASP A 122 1.27 -3.89 2.12
C ASP A 122 0.73 -3.97 3.56
N PHE A 123 0.81 -5.15 4.19
CA PHE A 123 0.18 -5.43 5.48
C PHE A 123 1.00 -4.88 6.65
N ASN A 124 2.32 -4.88 6.52
CA ASN A 124 3.24 -4.40 7.56
C ASN A 124 3.67 -2.93 7.36
N MET A 125 3.26 -2.28 6.26
CA MET A 125 3.58 -0.91 5.85
C MET A 125 5.08 -0.66 5.60
N ASP A 126 5.82 -1.66 5.13
CA ASP A 126 7.25 -1.56 4.82
C ASP A 126 7.55 -1.09 3.38
N GLY A 127 6.49 -0.89 2.58
CA GLY A 127 6.54 -0.46 1.18
C GLY A 127 6.60 -1.61 0.18
N TYR A 128 6.83 -2.84 0.62
CA TYR A 128 6.83 -4.02 -0.22
C TYR A 128 5.45 -4.70 -0.17
N PRO A 129 4.78 -4.92 -1.32
CA PRO A 129 3.47 -5.55 -1.32
C PRO A 129 3.54 -7.01 -0.83
N ASP A 130 2.76 -7.33 0.22
CA ASP A 130 2.51 -8.69 0.69
C ASP A 130 1.36 -9.35 -0.09
N LEU A 131 1.16 -10.64 0.15
CA LEU A 131 0.10 -11.42 -0.49
C LEU A 131 -0.81 -12.11 0.53
N LEU A 132 -2.11 -12.16 0.24
CA LEU A 132 -3.05 -13.08 0.84
C LEU A 132 -3.39 -14.19 -0.16
N VAL A 133 -3.33 -15.43 0.32
CA VAL A 133 -3.64 -16.62 -0.48
C VAL A 133 -4.42 -17.65 0.31
N THR A 134 -5.35 -18.34 -0.35
CA THR A 134 -6.08 -19.46 0.25
C THR A 134 -5.36 -20.77 -0.04
N LEU A 135 -4.98 -21.47 1.03
CA LEU A 135 -4.31 -22.77 1.00
C LEU A 135 -5.18 -23.85 1.65
N VAL A 136 -4.93 -25.09 1.26
CA VAL A 136 -5.52 -26.29 1.85
C VAL A 136 -4.41 -27.22 2.33
N HIS A 137 -4.66 -27.90 3.44
CA HIS A 137 -3.76 -28.92 3.96
C HIS A 137 -3.77 -30.17 3.06
N ASP A 138 -2.62 -30.68 2.62
CA ASP A 138 -2.55 -31.76 1.62
C ASP A 138 -3.25 -33.05 2.08
N VAL A 139 -2.97 -33.51 3.31
CA VAL A 139 -3.50 -34.78 3.83
C VAL A 139 -4.96 -34.67 4.31
N ARG A 140 -5.32 -33.62 5.05
CA ARG A 140 -6.68 -33.45 5.60
C ARG A 140 -7.69 -33.06 4.53
N GLY A 141 -7.27 -32.36 3.48
CA GLY A 141 -8.08 -31.95 2.31
C GLY A 141 -9.23 -30.97 2.58
N THR A 142 -9.68 -30.85 3.82
CA THR A 142 -10.84 -30.06 4.27
C THR A 142 -10.43 -28.88 5.16
N ASP A 143 -9.18 -28.83 5.59
CA ASP A 143 -8.62 -27.73 6.37
C ASP A 143 -8.14 -26.65 5.41
N ILE A 144 -9.03 -25.70 5.12
CA ILE A 144 -8.81 -24.57 4.23
C ILE A 144 -8.64 -23.28 5.04
N LYS A 145 -7.59 -22.51 4.71
CA LYS A 145 -7.26 -21.27 5.40
C LYS A 145 -6.62 -20.26 4.45
N SER A 146 -6.88 -18.99 4.72
CA SER A 146 -6.16 -17.88 4.11
C SER A 146 -4.90 -17.55 4.92
N PHE A 147 -3.76 -17.46 4.26
CA PHE A 147 -2.48 -17.12 4.88
C PHE A 147 -1.92 -15.82 4.31
N LEU A 148 -1.23 -15.08 5.17
CA LEU A 148 -0.38 -13.97 4.78
C LEU A 148 0.97 -14.52 4.30
N LEU A 149 1.38 -14.10 3.12
CA LEU A 149 2.69 -14.31 2.53
C LEU A 149 3.39 -12.96 2.60
N GLU A 150 4.32 -12.84 3.55
CA GLU A 150 5.08 -11.61 3.73
C GLU A 150 6.18 -11.53 2.68
N ASN A 151 6.29 -10.38 2.03
CA ASN A 151 7.36 -10.10 1.10
C ASN A 151 8.66 -9.89 1.91
N VAL A 152 9.69 -10.70 1.66
CA VAL A 152 10.94 -10.69 2.42
C VAL A 152 12.16 -10.67 1.48
N PRO A 153 13.33 -10.18 1.95
CA PRO A 153 14.57 -10.32 1.20
C PRO A 153 14.87 -11.79 0.91
N CYS A 154 15.22 -12.08 -0.34
CA CYS A 154 15.70 -13.40 -0.70
C CYS A 154 17.00 -13.72 0.05
N LYS A 155 17.13 -14.96 0.56
CA LYS A 155 18.32 -15.43 1.30
C LYS A 155 19.19 -16.40 0.48
N THR A 156 18.60 -17.16 -0.44
CA THR A 156 19.27 -18.22 -1.21
C THR A 156 19.07 -18.00 -2.71
N THR A 157 20.13 -18.06 -3.51
CA THR A 157 20.07 -17.93 -4.99
C THR A 157 19.42 -16.64 -5.50
N CYS A 158 19.75 -15.51 -4.88
CA CYS A 158 19.13 -14.20 -5.13
C CYS A 158 19.78 -13.38 -6.25
N SER A 159 20.54 -14.01 -7.14
CA SER A 159 21.28 -13.31 -8.21
C SER A 159 20.36 -12.76 -9.30
N GLU A 160 19.16 -13.32 -9.45
CA GLU A 160 18.22 -12.95 -10.52
C GLU A 160 17.06 -12.08 -10.03
N PHE A 161 16.69 -12.23 -8.76
CA PHE A 161 15.56 -11.56 -8.11
C PHE A 161 15.85 -11.43 -6.60
N SER A 162 15.63 -10.25 -6.05
CA SER A 162 16.10 -9.85 -4.71
C SER A 162 15.11 -10.17 -3.58
N ARG A 163 13.87 -10.52 -3.91
CA ARG A 163 12.76 -10.71 -2.96
C ARG A 163 12.08 -12.07 -3.12
N THR A 164 11.40 -12.54 -2.08
CA THR A 164 10.57 -13.76 -2.10
C THR A 164 9.42 -13.59 -1.13
N PHE A 165 8.54 -14.59 -1.01
CA PHE A 165 7.47 -14.61 -0.03
C PHE A 165 7.66 -15.71 1.01
N GLU A 166 7.45 -15.36 2.27
CA GLU A 166 7.47 -16.29 3.39
C GLU A 166 6.07 -16.40 3.99
N VAL A 167 5.59 -17.64 4.18
CA VAL A 167 4.26 -17.87 4.74
C VAL A 167 4.28 -17.59 6.24
N ARG A 168 3.45 -16.64 6.68
CA ARG A 168 3.27 -16.31 8.10
C ARG A 168 2.17 -17.18 8.71
N TRP A 169 2.54 -18.40 9.10
CA TRP A 169 1.61 -19.45 9.57
C TRP A 169 0.70 -19.04 10.74
N ASN A 170 1.22 -18.25 11.68
CA ASN A 170 0.53 -17.94 12.93
C ASN A 170 -0.09 -16.53 12.99
N THR A 171 0.27 -15.61 12.10
CA THR A 171 -0.11 -14.18 12.21
C THR A 171 -1.62 -13.95 12.21
N LEU A 172 -2.36 -14.73 11.42
CA LEU A 172 -3.81 -14.60 11.27
C LEU A 172 -4.59 -15.64 12.09
N SER A 173 -3.89 -16.51 12.82
CA SER A 173 -4.52 -17.55 13.63
C SER A 173 -5.10 -16.94 14.92
N PRO A 174 -6.29 -17.39 15.40
CA PRO A 174 -7.16 -18.43 14.83
C PRO A 174 -8.22 -17.91 13.85
N TYR A 175 -8.18 -16.62 13.49
CA TYR A 175 -9.21 -15.95 12.70
C TYR A 175 -9.28 -16.45 11.25
N ASN A 176 -8.21 -17.00 10.71
CA ASN A 176 -8.18 -17.56 9.35
C ASN A 176 -8.66 -19.02 9.24
N ASN A 177 -9.21 -19.62 10.30
CA ASN A 177 -9.66 -21.01 10.26
C ASN A 177 -10.93 -21.18 9.39
N ASN A 178 -10.92 -22.18 8.51
CA ASN A 178 -12.02 -22.49 7.58
C ASN A 178 -12.38 -21.31 6.66
N THR A 179 -11.39 -20.53 6.22
CA THR A 179 -11.61 -19.41 5.30
C THR A 179 -11.35 -19.82 3.86
N VAL A 180 -12.30 -19.50 2.98
CA VAL A 180 -12.23 -19.75 1.54
C VAL A 180 -11.71 -18.53 0.77
N LEU A 181 -11.83 -17.35 1.37
CA LEU A 181 -11.43 -16.08 0.79
C LEU A 181 -10.95 -15.13 1.91
N GLY A 182 -9.84 -14.46 1.68
CA GLY A 182 -9.36 -13.34 2.48
C GLY A 182 -9.03 -12.17 1.55
N VAL A 183 -9.43 -10.94 1.91
CA VAL A 183 -9.15 -9.73 1.11
C VAL A 183 -8.65 -8.61 2.01
N PHE A 184 -7.64 -7.87 1.57
CA PHE A 184 -7.19 -6.67 2.28
C PHE A 184 -8.25 -5.56 2.20
N TYR A 185 -8.39 -4.81 3.28
CA TYR A 185 -9.28 -3.65 3.34
C TYR A 185 -8.79 -2.67 4.41
N ASP A 186 -9.14 -1.39 4.33
CA ASP A 186 -8.82 -0.39 5.36
C ASP A 186 -10.15 0.08 5.97
N PHE A 187 -10.55 -0.51 7.10
CA PHE A 187 -11.85 -0.23 7.71
C PHE A 187 -11.90 1.14 8.37
N LEU A 188 -10.80 1.54 9.01
CA LEU A 188 -10.72 2.74 9.81
C LEU A 188 -10.25 3.96 9.01
N GLN A 189 -9.91 3.75 7.74
CA GLN A 189 -9.30 4.75 6.86
C GLN A 189 -8.03 5.35 7.44
N ASP A 190 -7.28 4.56 8.21
CA ASP A 190 -6.08 4.98 8.92
C ASP A 190 -4.79 4.57 8.20
N GLY A 191 -4.90 4.01 6.99
CA GLY A 191 -3.77 3.59 6.17
C GLY A 191 -3.25 2.18 6.48
N VAL A 192 -3.73 1.56 7.56
CA VAL A 192 -3.35 0.20 7.94
C VAL A 192 -4.29 -0.79 7.27
N LEU A 193 -3.73 -1.78 6.57
CA LEU A 193 -4.53 -2.83 5.94
C LEU A 193 -4.98 -3.87 6.98
N ASP A 194 -6.28 -3.94 7.14
CA ASP A 194 -7.05 -5.00 7.79
C ASP A 194 -7.42 -6.10 6.77
N ILE A 195 -8.10 -7.16 7.23
CA ILE A 195 -8.51 -8.28 6.37
C ILE A 195 -9.98 -8.61 6.59
N ILE A 196 -10.72 -8.79 5.49
CA ILE A 196 -12.04 -9.41 5.49
C ILE A 196 -11.88 -10.89 5.13
N PHE A 197 -12.43 -11.78 5.93
CA PHE A 197 -12.51 -13.21 5.63
C PHE A 197 -13.92 -13.65 5.28
N VAL A 198 -14.01 -14.64 4.40
CA VAL A 198 -15.22 -15.43 4.18
C VAL A 198 -14.97 -16.85 4.66
N HIS A 199 -15.75 -17.31 5.65
CA HIS A 199 -15.64 -18.68 6.18
C HIS A 199 -16.67 -19.64 5.58
N ASN A 200 -16.36 -20.92 5.68
CA ASN A 200 -17.11 -22.02 5.09
C ASN A 200 -17.82 -22.93 6.13
N LYS A 201 -18.48 -22.39 7.18
CA LYS A 201 -19.19 -23.23 8.17
C LYS A 201 -20.40 -22.54 8.81
N PRO A 202 -21.54 -23.24 8.99
CA PRO A 202 -22.26 -24.16 8.06
C PRO A 202 -22.94 -23.40 6.90
N THR A 203 -22.88 -22.07 6.96
CA THR A 203 -23.24 -21.12 5.91
C THR A 203 -22.04 -20.19 5.70
N TYR A 204 -21.94 -19.58 4.52
CA TYR A 204 -20.91 -18.56 4.30
C TYR A 204 -21.14 -17.40 5.27
N ASN A 205 -20.13 -17.11 6.09
CA ASN A 205 -20.15 -15.97 7.00
C ASN A 205 -18.93 -15.07 6.71
N VAL A 206 -19.05 -13.81 7.10
CA VAL A 206 -17.99 -12.81 6.90
C VAL A 206 -17.48 -12.37 8.26
N SER A 207 -16.16 -12.31 8.41
CA SER A 207 -15.51 -11.75 9.59
C SER A 207 -14.46 -10.71 9.17
N ALA A 208 -14.06 -9.88 10.13
CA ALA A 208 -13.04 -8.86 9.94
C ALA A 208 -11.91 -9.13 10.95
N TYR A 209 -10.68 -9.17 10.44
CA TYR A 209 -9.46 -9.16 11.24
C TYR A 209 -8.88 -7.76 11.20
N ARG A 210 -8.81 -7.14 12.37
CA ARG A 210 -8.20 -5.82 12.53
C ARG A 210 -6.71 -5.96 12.76
N ASN A 211 -5.92 -5.35 11.90
CA ASN A 211 -4.48 -5.27 12.06
C ASN A 211 -4.15 -4.15 13.07
N THR A 212 -3.73 -4.56 14.27
CA THR A 212 -3.16 -3.63 15.25
C THR A 212 -1.67 -3.50 14.94
N ASN A 213 -1.36 -2.81 13.83
CA ASN A 213 0.03 -2.60 13.46
C ASN A 213 0.69 -1.74 14.56
N ASN A 214 1.62 -2.32 15.32
CA ASN A 214 2.33 -1.66 16.41
C ASN A 214 3.58 -0.89 15.92
N TYR A 215 3.79 -0.83 14.61
CA TYR A 215 4.91 -0.14 14.01
C TYR A 215 4.52 1.32 13.77
N ASP A 216 5.39 2.25 14.19
CA ASP A 216 5.34 3.67 13.79
C ASP A 216 5.73 3.83 12.30
N ALA A 217 5.08 3.05 11.43
CA ALA A 217 5.30 3.10 10.00
C ALA A 217 4.39 4.16 9.37
N ASN A 218 4.96 4.89 8.44
CA ASN A 218 4.29 5.94 7.70
C ASN A 218 3.67 5.36 6.42
N PHE A 219 2.63 6.01 5.93
CA PHE A 219 2.02 5.67 4.65
C PHE A 219 1.73 6.93 3.82
N VAL A 220 1.50 6.75 2.53
CA VAL A 220 0.84 7.76 1.70
C VAL A 220 -0.35 7.14 0.99
N LYS A 221 -1.48 7.85 1.06
CA LYS A 221 -2.73 7.44 0.44
C LYS A 221 -3.02 8.35 -0.73
N VAL A 222 -3.14 7.80 -1.93
CA VAL A 222 -3.41 8.58 -3.16
C VAL A 222 -4.70 8.11 -3.80
N MET A 223 -5.67 9.01 -3.87
CA MET A 223 -6.96 8.81 -4.52
C MET A 223 -7.02 9.69 -5.77
N VAL A 224 -7.18 9.07 -6.93
CA VAL A 224 -7.38 9.77 -8.20
C VAL A 224 -8.86 9.68 -8.59
N VAL A 225 -9.52 10.83 -8.73
CA VAL A 225 -10.95 10.88 -9.08
C VAL A 225 -11.15 11.27 -10.54
N THR A 226 -12.34 11.10 -11.10
CA THR A 226 -12.63 11.45 -12.50
C THR A 226 -12.58 12.95 -12.80
N GLY A 227 -12.76 13.81 -11.78
CA GLY A 227 -12.77 15.25 -11.96
C GLY A 227 -13.81 15.73 -12.98
N LEU A 228 -15.03 15.17 -12.94
CA LEU A 228 -16.15 15.61 -13.78
C LEU A 228 -16.96 16.69 -13.07
N ASN A 229 -17.54 17.61 -13.83
CA ASN A 229 -18.52 18.57 -13.32
C ASN A 229 -19.92 18.13 -13.72
N ASN A 230 -20.89 18.25 -12.81
CA ASN A 230 -22.29 18.01 -13.10
C ASN A 230 -23.00 19.34 -13.31
N THR A 231 -23.46 19.61 -14.53
CA THR A 231 -24.19 20.84 -14.89
C THR A 231 -25.59 20.89 -14.28
N ASP A 232 -26.21 19.74 -14.03
CA ASP A 232 -27.57 19.63 -13.48
C ASP A 232 -27.60 19.80 -11.95
N HIS A 233 -26.47 19.49 -11.31
CA HIS A 233 -26.24 19.64 -9.88
C HIS A 233 -24.92 20.36 -9.61
N PRO A 234 -24.84 21.68 -9.91
CA PRO A 234 -23.66 22.45 -9.60
C PRO A 234 -23.43 22.44 -8.09
N LEU A 235 -22.19 22.14 -7.68
CA LEU A 235 -21.85 22.06 -6.27
C LEU A 235 -22.06 23.41 -5.60
N ALA A 236 -22.86 23.41 -4.53
CA ALA A 236 -23.17 24.61 -3.78
C ALA A 236 -21.88 25.25 -3.26
N VAL A 237 -21.67 26.51 -3.62
CA VAL A 237 -20.63 27.36 -3.05
C VAL A 237 -21.05 27.67 -1.62
N GLY A 238 -20.43 26.99 -0.66
CA GLY A 238 -20.63 27.21 0.76
C GLY A 238 -19.63 28.22 1.32
N PRO A 239 -19.79 28.66 2.58
CA PRO A 239 -18.85 29.55 3.26
C PRO A 239 -17.41 29.02 3.29
N LEU A 240 -17.25 27.70 3.21
CA LEU A 240 -15.96 26.98 3.24
C LEU A 240 -15.46 26.55 1.84
N THR A 241 -16.30 26.60 0.80
CA THR A 241 -15.97 26.18 -0.57
C THR A 241 -16.04 27.37 -1.51
N LYS A 242 -14.90 28.07 -1.67
CA LYS A 242 -14.79 29.29 -2.51
C LYS A 242 -14.96 29.07 -4.02
N SER A 243 -15.02 27.83 -4.49
CA SER A 243 -15.36 27.48 -5.88
C SER A 243 -16.23 26.25 -5.90
N ALA A 244 -17.19 26.17 -6.84
CA ALA A 244 -17.85 24.91 -7.18
C ALA A 244 -16.75 23.89 -7.48
N GLY A 245 -16.59 22.91 -6.57
CA GLY A 245 -15.57 21.88 -6.71
C GLY A 245 -15.79 21.10 -8.01
N VAL A 246 -14.76 20.46 -8.51
CA VAL A 246 -14.94 19.42 -9.53
C VAL A 246 -14.73 18.11 -8.78
N TYR A 247 -15.82 17.47 -8.35
CA TYR A 247 -15.75 16.19 -7.65
C TYR A 247 -16.05 15.07 -8.63
N GLY A 248 -15.20 14.04 -8.63
CA GLY A 248 -15.38 12.85 -9.45
C GLY A 248 -15.75 11.63 -8.62
N THR A 249 -15.99 10.52 -9.32
CA THR A 249 -15.98 9.17 -8.73
C THR A 249 -14.57 8.58 -8.79
N ASN A 250 -14.36 7.42 -8.18
CA ASN A 250 -13.09 6.71 -8.23
C ASN A 250 -12.79 6.31 -9.67
N LEU A 251 -11.61 6.69 -10.18
CA LEU A 251 -11.18 6.40 -11.54
C LEU A 251 -10.32 5.11 -11.54
N PRO A 252 -10.70 4.01 -12.24
CA PRO A 252 -9.84 2.84 -12.37
C PRO A 252 -8.72 3.05 -13.38
N GLY A 253 -7.52 2.55 -13.08
CA GLY A 253 -6.37 2.60 -14.00
C GLY A 253 -5.31 3.70 -13.81
N PRO A 254 -5.52 4.81 -13.06
CA PRO A 254 -4.45 5.74 -12.73
C PRO A 254 -3.24 5.03 -12.14
N LYS A 255 -2.06 5.37 -12.66
CA LYS A 255 -0.78 4.86 -12.16
C LYS A 255 -0.18 5.90 -11.22
N VAL A 256 0.09 5.49 -9.99
CA VAL A 256 0.75 6.29 -8.98
C VAL A 256 2.15 5.75 -8.79
N PHE A 257 3.14 6.62 -8.84
CA PHE A 257 4.54 6.30 -8.68
C PHE A 257 5.17 7.31 -7.74
N TYR A 258 5.98 6.85 -6.79
CA TYR A 258 6.77 7.76 -5.96
C TYR A 258 8.25 7.41 -6.03
N VAL A 259 9.07 8.42 -5.78
CA VAL A 259 10.51 8.30 -5.55
C VAL A 259 10.80 8.96 -4.21
N THR A 260 11.61 8.30 -3.40
CA THR A 260 12.11 8.82 -2.13
C THR A 260 13.52 8.31 -1.90
N THR A 261 14.17 8.82 -0.86
CA THR A 261 15.47 8.32 -0.41
C THR A 261 15.28 7.50 0.87
N ASN A 262 15.94 6.34 0.98
CA ASN A 262 15.92 5.51 2.19
C ASN A 262 16.86 6.08 3.29
N GLN A 263 17.01 5.36 4.41
CA GLN A 263 17.86 5.81 5.52
C GLN A 263 19.36 5.75 5.17
N GLU A 264 19.72 4.84 4.27
CA GLU A 264 21.07 4.61 3.78
C GLU A 264 21.51 5.67 2.75
N GLY A 265 20.57 6.49 2.27
CA GLY A 265 20.80 7.51 1.24
C GLY A 265 20.62 7.01 -0.19
N ASP A 266 20.15 5.78 -0.38
CA ASP A 266 19.86 5.22 -1.69
C ASP A 266 18.45 5.61 -2.16
N PRO A 267 18.27 5.87 -3.47
CA PRO A 267 16.96 6.15 -4.02
C PRO A 267 16.11 4.86 -4.03
N THR A 268 14.89 4.97 -3.54
CA THR A 268 13.85 3.93 -3.64
C THR A 268 12.65 4.48 -4.38
N SER A 269 11.91 3.59 -5.05
CA SER A 269 10.74 4.01 -5.80
C SER A 269 9.71 2.91 -5.82
N ALA A 270 8.43 3.24 -5.69
CA ALA A 270 7.37 2.27 -5.82
C ALA A 270 6.33 2.72 -6.83
N VAL A 271 5.72 1.76 -7.51
CA VAL A 271 4.60 1.99 -8.42
C VAL A 271 3.40 1.11 -8.06
N ALA A 272 2.21 1.69 -8.13
CA ALA A 272 0.97 0.94 -8.06
C ALA A 272 -0.11 1.61 -8.90
N THR A 273 -1.11 0.81 -9.29
CA THR A 273 -2.24 1.27 -10.09
C THR A 273 -3.47 1.32 -9.19
N GLN A 274 -4.32 2.33 -9.36
CA GLN A 274 -5.57 2.43 -8.62
C GLN A 274 -6.63 1.47 -9.19
N MET A 275 -7.26 0.71 -8.29
CA MET A 275 -8.28 -0.29 -8.61
C MET A 275 -7.88 -1.24 -9.78
N PRO A 276 -6.71 -1.89 -9.73
CA PRO A 276 -6.34 -2.86 -10.75
C PRO A 276 -7.25 -4.09 -10.58
N GLN A 277 -7.92 -4.51 -11.65
CA GLN A 277 -8.76 -5.71 -11.61
C GLN A 277 -8.01 -6.88 -12.20
N SER A 278 -7.22 -7.54 -11.36
CA SER A 278 -6.47 -8.73 -11.73
C SER A 278 -7.18 -10.01 -11.34
N ALA A 279 -8.03 -10.01 -10.29
CA ALA A 279 -8.61 -11.16 -9.60
C ALA A 279 -10.15 -11.32 -9.74
N HIS A 280 -10.65 -12.56 -9.70
CA HIS A 280 -12.08 -12.85 -9.50
C HIS A 280 -12.51 -12.45 -8.08
N PHE A 281 -13.65 -11.77 -7.94
CA PHE A 281 -14.10 -11.17 -6.67
C PHE A 281 -13.05 -10.26 -6.01
N THR A 282 -12.34 -9.43 -6.78
CA THR A 282 -11.45 -8.44 -6.18
C THR A 282 -12.24 -7.40 -5.38
N LEU A 283 -11.80 -7.08 -4.16
CA LEU A 283 -12.32 -5.96 -3.38
C LEU A 283 -11.22 -4.91 -3.32
N ASN A 284 -11.28 -3.97 -4.26
CA ASN A 284 -10.26 -2.94 -4.37
C ASN A 284 -10.61 -1.75 -3.49
N LEU A 285 -9.58 -1.14 -2.90
CA LEU A 285 -9.72 0.15 -2.26
C LEU A 285 -9.92 1.26 -3.31
N PRO A 286 -10.67 2.32 -3.00
CA PRO A 286 -10.91 3.43 -3.93
C PRO A 286 -9.69 4.36 -4.10
N TYR A 287 -8.53 3.93 -3.62
CA TYR A 287 -7.27 4.67 -3.59
C TYR A 287 -6.12 3.67 -3.53
N THR A 288 -4.92 4.16 -3.79
CA THR A 288 -3.66 3.43 -3.63
C THR A 288 -3.06 3.78 -2.28
N ILE A 289 -2.57 2.79 -1.54
CA ILE A 289 -1.78 3.00 -0.31
C ILE A 289 -0.37 2.51 -0.60
N PHE A 290 0.61 3.29 -0.20
CA PHE A 290 2.00 2.85 -0.10
C PHE A 290 2.42 2.93 1.36
N GLY A 291 2.90 1.81 1.93
CA GLY A 291 3.72 1.88 3.13
C GLY A 291 5.06 2.51 2.79
N LEU A 292 5.61 3.23 3.76
CA LEU A 292 6.87 3.95 3.61
C LEU A 292 7.86 3.56 4.72
N GLY A 293 7.50 2.60 5.58
CA GLY A 293 8.27 2.28 6.76
C GLY A 293 8.40 3.45 7.74
N ARG A 294 9.38 3.41 8.63
CA ARG A 294 9.44 4.30 9.81
C ARG A 294 9.99 5.71 9.56
N THR A 295 10.50 6.02 8.37
CA THR A 295 11.52 7.09 8.25
C THR A 295 11.48 8.10 7.10
N PRO A 296 10.48 8.17 6.20
CA PRO A 296 10.41 9.35 5.34
C PRO A 296 9.94 10.53 6.18
N ASN A 297 10.75 11.58 6.28
CA ASN A 297 10.28 12.90 6.74
C ASN A 297 9.40 13.57 5.66
N PHE A 298 9.68 13.25 4.41
CA PHE A 298 8.94 13.65 3.22
C PHE A 298 9.19 12.63 2.11
N ILE A 299 8.31 12.59 1.12
CA ILE A 299 8.51 11.87 -0.14
C ILE A 299 9.07 12.88 -1.14
N ASP A 300 10.20 12.56 -1.77
CA ASP A 300 10.90 13.46 -2.69
C ASP A 300 9.99 13.87 -3.84
N SER A 301 9.37 12.88 -4.50
CA SER A 301 8.39 13.15 -5.53
C SER A 301 7.34 12.06 -5.68
N LEU A 302 6.13 12.46 -6.08
CA LEU A 302 5.04 11.57 -6.41
C LEU A 302 4.41 12.01 -7.72
N THR A 303 4.34 11.08 -8.66
CA THR A 303 3.80 11.25 -9.99
C THR A 303 2.51 10.45 -10.14
N VAL A 304 1.45 11.12 -10.59
CA VAL A 304 0.22 10.46 -11.01
C VAL A 304 0.12 10.54 -12.53
N GLN A 305 -0.13 9.40 -13.16
CA GLN A 305 -0.35 9.28 -14.59
C GLN A 305 -1.78 8.79 -14.87
N VAL A 306 -2.47 9.50 -15.77
CA VAL A 306 -3.84 9.24 -16.21
C VAL A 306 -3.92 9.51 -17.71
N TYR A 307 -4.42 8.54 -18.50
CA TYR A 307 -4.62 8.66 -19.96
C TYR A 307 -3.40 9.23 -20.71
N GLY A 308 -2.20 8.70 -20.45
CA GLY A 308 -0.97 9.14 -21.11
C GLY A 308 -0.39 10.46 -20.60
N LYS A 309 -1.15 11.25 -19.84
CA LYS A 309 -0.68 12.48 -19.20
C LYS A 309 -0.21 12.20 -17.77
N ASP A 310 0.76 12.96 -17.31
CA ASP A 310 1.29 12.84 -15.96
C ASP A 310 1.48 14.20 -15.28
N ARG A 311 1.45 14.17 -13.96
CA ARG A 311 1.83 15.30 -13.10
C ARG A 311 2.60 14.81 -11.90
N GLN A 312 3.66 15.54 -11.59
CA GLN A 312 4.49 15.33 -10.41
C GLN A 312 4.23 16.41 -9.36
N TRP A 313 4.24 15.98 -8.10
CA TRP A 313 4.30 16.84 -6.91
C TRP A 313 5.50 16.43 -6.07
N THR A 314 6.10 17.39 -5.38
CA THR A 314 7.34 17.19 -4.61
C THR A 314 7.10 17.47 -3.13
N GLN A 315 7.98 16.93 -2.27
CA GLN A 315 7.98 17.17 -0.83
C GLN A 315 6.62 16.86 -0.16
N LEU A 316 6.06 15.69 -0.45
CA LEU A 316 4.80 15.28 0.18
C LEU A 316 5.03 14.81 1.61
N ILE A 317 4.12 15.20 2.50
CA ILE A 317 4.15 14.84 3.91
C ILE A 317 3.59 13.42 4.06
N PRO A 318 4.26 12.49 4.75
CA PRO A 318 3.72 11.17 5.07
C PRO A 318 2.47 11.26 5.97
N ASN A 319 1.75 10.15 6.13
CA ASN A 319 0.49 10.06 6.87
C ASN A 319 -0.56 11.05 6.37
N SER A 320 -0.55 11.28 5.07
CA SER A 320 -1.48 12.16 4.37
C SER A 320 -2.28 11.40 3.32
N GLN A 321 -3.48 11.89 3.10
CA GLN A 321 -4.34 11.49 2.01
C GLN A 321 -4.33 12.59 0.94
N MET A 322 -3.85 12.22 -0.23
CA MET A 322 -3.78 13.05 -1.42
C MET A 322 -4.93 12.70 -2.35
N VAL A 323 -5.80 13.66 -2.62
CA VAL A 323 -6.87 13.53 -3.62
C VAL A 323 -6.47 14.31 -4.87
N VAL A 324 -6.27 13.60 -5.98
CA VAL A 324 -5.88 14.15 -7.27
C VAL A 324 -7.10 14.26 -8.17
N ILE A 325 -7.30 15.47 -8.70
CA ILE A 325 -8.39 15.83 -9.60
C ILE A 325 -7.75 16.16 -10.98
N PRO A 326 -7.74 15.20 -11.92
CA PRO A 326 -7.11 15.34 -13.23
C PRO A 326 -7.99 16.15 -14.19
N TRP A 327 -8.23 17.42 -13.85
CA TRP A 327 -9.05 18.33 -14.65
C TRP A 327 -8.33 19.65 -14.96
N PRO A 328 -8.30 20.10 -16.23
CA PRO A 328 -8.67 19.36 -17.44
C PRO A 328 -7.69 18.20 -17.73
N ILE A 329 -8.18 17.10 -18.32
CA ILE A 329 -7.35 15.89 -18.57
C ILE A 329 -6.13 16.22 -19.44
N GLU A 330 -6.32 16.98 -20.52
CA GLU A 330 -5.26 17.33 -21.48
C GLU A 330 -4.15 18.22 -20.90
N GLU A 331 -4.46 18.98 -19.86
CA GLU A 331 -3.56 19.98 -19.28
C GLU A 331 -3.11 19.56 -17.89
N SER A 332 -2.20 18.58 -17.83
CA SER A 332 -1.77 17.98 -16.55
C SER A 332 -1.25 19.02 -15.54
N TYR A 333 -0.54 20.06 -16.00
CA TYR A 333 -0.07 21.17 -15.18
C TYR A 333 -1.17 21.98 -14.47
N LYS A 334 -2.45 21.83 -14.85
CA LYS A 334 -3.61 22.45 -14.17
C LYS A 334 -4.31 21.53 -13.16
N TRP A 335 -4.00 20.22 -13.15
CA TRP A 335 -4.60 19.25 -12.22
C TRP A 335 -4.51 19.70 -10.76
N LYS A 336 -5.61 19.55 -10.03
CA LYS A 336 -5.66 20.00 -8.64
C LYS A 336 -5.33 18.85 -7.72
N VAL A 337 -4.66 19.17 -6.61
CA VAL A 337 -4.45 18.24 -5.50
C VAL A 337 -5.07 18.84 -4.24
N GLN A 338 -5.76 18.00 -3.47
CA GLN A 338 -6.19 18.32 -2.11
C GLN A 338 -5.45 17.37 -1.16
N LEU A 339 -4.74 17.95 -0.19
CA LEU A 339 -4.00 17.21 0.81
C LEU A 339 -4.75 17.25 2.14
N PHE A 340 -5.09 16.08 2.66
CA PHE A 340 -5.68 15.90 3.98
C PHE A 340 -4.63 15.26 4.87
N VAL A 341 -4.26 15.93 5.95
CA VAL A 341 -3.28 15.41 6.91
C VAL A 341 -4.06 14.84 8.08
N THR A 342 -3.79 13.59 8.45
CA THR A 342 -4.42 12.96 9.61
C THR A 342 -3.80 13.55 10.87
N PRO A 343 -4.54 14.31 11.70
CA PRO A 343 -3.95 14.90 12.91
C PRO A 343 -3.64 13.78 13.91
N SER A 344 -2.35 13.54 14.18
CA SER A 344 -1.94 12.61 15.22
C SER A 344 -2.38 13.12 16.61
N LYS A 345 -2.82 12.22 17.49
CA LYS A 345 -3.12 12.54 18.91
C LYS A 345 -1.92 13.17 19.62
N LEU A 346 -0.70 12.89 19.14
CA LEU A 346 0.54 13.47 19.63
C LEU A 346 0.63 14.98 19.37
N ILE A 347 -0.04 15.51 18.35
CA ILE A 347 -0.01 16.95 18.04
C ILE A 347 -0.56 17.76 19.21
N PHE A 348 -1.69 17.34 19.79
CA PHE A 348 -2.27 18.03 20.94
C PHE A 348 -1.38 17.94 22.18
N GLN A 349 -0.78 16.78 22.45
CA GLN A 349 0.16 16.61 23.56
C GLN A 349 1.42 17.45 23.37
N SER A 350 1.94 17.53 22.13
CA SER A 350 3.11 18.32 21.79
C SER A 350 2.84 19.82 21.90
N VAL A 351 1.67 20.29 21.43
CA VAL A 351 1.25 21.70 21.59
C VAL A 351 1.12 22.05 23.08
N LEU A 352 0.53 21.16 23.88
CA LEU A 352 0.40 21.37 25.31
C LEU A 352 1.77 21.41 26.01
N ALA A 353 2.69 20.50 25.66
CA ALA A 353 4.05 20.48 26.19
C ALA A 353 4.84 21.73 25.77
N LEU A 354 4.72 22.16 24.52
CA LEU A 354 5.36 23.38 24.02
C LEU A 354 4.83 24.62 24.75
N LEU A 355 3.50 24.72 24.92
CA LEU A 355 2.87 25.80 25.69
C LEU A 355 3.37 25.83 27.13
N ALA A 356 3.42 24.67 27.80
CA ALA A 356 3.93 24.58 29.17
C ALA A 356 5.40 25.05 29.25
N THR A 357 6.24 24.65 28.28
CA THR A 357 7.65 25.04 28.21
C THR A 357 7.79 26.55 27.97
N CYS A 358 7.00 27.13 27.06
CA CYS A 358 6.97 28.56 26.81
C CYS A 358 6.54 29.36 28.05
N VAL A 359 5.56 28.88 28.80
CA VAL A 359 5.10 29.53 30.05
C VAL A 359 6.19 29.49 31.11
N VAL A 360 6.86 28.35 31.30
CA VAL A 360 7.97 28.23 32.26
C VAL A 360 9.11 29.17 31.91
N ILE A 361 9.53 29.22 30.65
CA ILE A 361 10.57 30.14 30.18
C ILE A 361 10.14 31.59 30.40
N SER A 362 8.88 31.94 30.10
CA SER A 362 8.34 33.28 30.30
C SER A 362 8.35 33.70 31.77
N LEU A 363 8.02 32.77 32.69
CA LEU A 363 8.07 33.03 34.13
C LEU A 363 9.50 33.23 34.65
N ILE A 364 10.46 32.46 34.14
CA ILE A 364 11.89 32.63 34.47
C ILE A 364 12.37 34.01 33.99
N ILE A 365 12.07 34.37 32.74
CA ILE A 365 12.42 35.68 32.17
C ILE A 365 11.78 36.81 33.00
N ALA A 366 10.50 36.71 33.32
CA ALA A 366 9.81 37.71 34.14
C ALA A 366 10.42 37.84 35.54
N GLY A 367 10.77 36.71 36.17
CA GLY A 367 11.43 36.70 37.48
C GLY A 367 12.81 37.34 37.46
N LEU A 368 13.63 37.02 36.44
CA LEU A 368 14.95 37.63 36.24
C LEU A 368 14.83 39.13 35.96
N TYR A 369 13.90 39.54 35.09
CA TYR A 369 13.63 40.95 34.79
C TYR A 369 13.18 41.74 36.03
N TRP A 370 12.37 41.12 36.90
CA TRP A 370 11.94 41.78 38.13
C TRP A 370 13.09 41.95 39.13
N LYS A 371 14.00 40.97 39.20
CA LYS A 371 15.20 41.02 40.03
C LYS A 371 16.15 42.11 39.52
N GLU A 372 16.43 42.14 38.23
CA GLU A 372 17.25 43.16 37.56
C GLU A 372 16.69 44.56 37.84
N ARG A 373 15.39 44.76 37.63
CA ARG A 373 14.75 46.05 37.90
C ARG A 373 14.84 46.50 39.36
N LYS A 374 14.88 45.54 40.31
CA LYS A 374 15.04 45.83 41.73
C LYS A 374 16.49 46.21 42.07
N GLU A 375 17.47 45.52 41.48
CA GLU A 375 18.89 45.83 41.61
C GLU A 375 19.20 47.22 41.02
N ASP A 376 18.73 47.51 39.81
CA ASP A 376 18.82 48.84 39.18
C ASP A 376 18.24 49.96 40.06
N HIS A 377 17.11 49.71 40.70
CA HIS A 377 16.47 50.70 41.58
C HIS A 377 17.31 50.94 42.84
N LEU A 378 17.94 49.90 43.39
CA LEU A 378 18.83 50.02 44.55
C LEU A 378 20.12 50.77 44.19
N GLU A 379 20.73 50.49 43.04
CA GLU A 379 21.92 51.20 42.55
C GLU A 379 21.63 52.69 42.32
N ARG A 380 20.50 53.03 41.68
CA ARG A 380 20.08 54.43 41.48
C ARG A 380 19.90 55.20 42.79
N LEU A 381 19.39 54.55 43.84
CA LEU A 381 19.28 55.16 45.17
C LEU A 381 20.67 55.40 45.80
N GLN A 382 21.60 54.46 45.65
CA GLN A 382 22.97 54.61 46.15
C GLN A 382 23.73 55.72 45.42
N ASP A 383 23.59 55.83 44.11
CA ASP A 383 24.20 56.91 43.34
C ASP A 383 23.59 58.27 43.68
N ALA A 384 22.27 58.37 43.87
CA ALA A 384 21.62 59.60 44.33
C ALA A 384 22.13 60.06 45.71
N HIS A 385 22.48 59.12 46.60
CA HIS A 385 23.08 59.44 47.90
C HIS A 385 24.56 59.88 47.79
N LYS A 386 25.32 59.43 46.79
CA LYS A 386 26.70 59.91 46.55
C LYS A 386 26.75 61.38 46.11
N PHE A 387 25.77 61.85 45.33
CA PHE A 387 25.75 63.23 44.84
C PHE A 387 25.50 64.29 45.93
N HIS A 388 25.07 63.90 47.13
CA HIS A 388 24.87 64.82 48.24
C HIS A 388 26.14 65.12 49.07
N PHE A 389 27.27 64.46 48.79
CA PHE A 389 28.52 64.67 49.53
C PHE A 389 29.59 65.46 48.76
N ASP A 390 29.42 65.74 47.47
CA ASP A 390 30.41 66.47 46.64
C ASP A 390 30.09 67.98 46.51
N ALA A 391 29.13 68.48 47.29
CA ALA A 391 28.70 69.88 47.32
C ALA A 391 28.85 70.54 48.70
N MET A 392 29.82 70.08 49.50
CA MET A 392 30.21 70.70 50.77
C MET A 392 31.71 70.99 50.82
#